data_AF-A0A6J2F3P6-F1
#
_entry.id   AF-A0A6J2F3P6-F1
#
_cell.length_a   1.000
_cell.length_b   1.000
_cell.length_c   1.000
_cell.angle_alpha   90.00
_cell.angle_beta   90.00
_cell.angle_gamma   90.00
#
_symmetry.space_group_name_H-M   'P 1'
#
loop_
_entity.id
_entity.type
_entity.pdbx_description
1 polymer ?
#
loop_
_entity_poly.entity_id
_entity_poly.type
_entity_poly.pdbx_seq_one_letter_code
_entity_poly.pdbx_strand_id
1 'polypeptide(L)'
;MSRINKNVILALLTLTSSAFLLFQLYYYKHYLSAKNGAGLSKSKGSQNGFDSTQWRAVKKFIMLTSNQNVPVFLIDPLILELINKDFEQVKNTSHGSTSECKFFCVPRDFTAFALWYHLWKNEEGWFRIAENMGFQCLKIESKDPRLDGIDSLSGTEIPLHYICRLANHAIHLVVFHERNGNYLWHGHLRLKGHMDRRFVPFRKLQFGRYPGAFDRPELQQITVDGLEVFIPKDPVHFLEEIPHSRFIECRYKEARAFFQQYLDDNTVEAMTFRKNAKELLQLAAKTLKKLGVRFWLSSGTCLGWYRQCNIIPYSKDVDLGIFIQDYKSDIISAFQDVGLPLKHKFGKVEDSLELSFQGKDDIKLDIFFFYEETDHMWNGGTQAKTGKKFKYLFPKFTLCWTEFVDMKIHVPCETVEYIEANYGPYIWIQCRIIPEIQCWLLLKCRMSDGRLWQSSKALSLSCLRNSNMTRKIFTNTRERWRQQNVNSAFAKLRKLIPTHPPDKKLSKNETLRLAMRYINFLVKVLGEQTLQQAGVAAQGNILGLFPQGSYVPDRTLLGDYQVPSLDPSHSIA
;
A
#
# COMPACT_ATOMS: atom_id res chain seq x y z
N MET A 1 26.39 -50.92 31.28
CA MET A 1 25.99 -49.49 31.42
C MET A 1 26.47 -49.02 32.78
N SER A 2 27.45 -48.11 32.84
CA SER A 2 28.08 -47.72 34.11
C SER A 2 27.08 -46.95 34.99
N ARG A 3 27.07 -47.28 36.29
CA ARG A 3 26.27 -46.58 37.29
C ARG A 3 26.82 -45.17 37.43
N ILE A 4 26.15 -44.19 36.84
CA ILE A 4 26.49 -42.78 37.03
C ILE A 4 26.40 -42.47 38.52
N ASN A 5 27.51 -41.97 39.07
CA ASN A 5 27.65 -41.69 40.49
C ASN A 5 26.62 -40.62 40.91
N LYS A 6 25.73 -40.98 41.84
CA LYS A 6 24.65 -40.10 42.32
C LYS A 6 25.16 -38.76 42.84
N ASN A 7 26.39 -38.72 43.36
CA ASN A 7 27.01 -37.48 43.84
C ASN A 7 27.37 -36.53 42.69
N VAL A 8 27.71 -37.07 41.51
CA VAL A 8 28.00 -36.28 40.31
C VAL A 8 26.71 -35.68 39.76
N ILE A 9 25.62 -36.45 39.75
CA ILE A 9 24.30 -35.95 39.33
C ILE A 9 23.84 -34.85 40.28
N LEU A 10 23.98 -35.05 41.60
CA LEU A 10 23.60 -34.04 42.58
C LEU A 10 24.42 -32.76 42.43
N ALA A 11 25.74 -32.87 42.24
CA ALA A 11 26.60 -31.72 42.00
C ALA A 11 26.18 -30.95 40.73
N LEU A 12 25.90 -31.67 39.63
CA LEU A 12 25.47 -31.06 38.37
C LEU A 12 24.11 -30.35 38.50
N LEU A 13 23.17 -30.95 39.23
CA LEU A 13 21.86 -30.36 39.51
C LEU A 13 21.97 -29.12 40.40
N THR A 14 22.84 -29.14 41.42
CA THR A 14 23.08 -27.96 42.26
C THR A 14 23.75 -26.82 41.49
N LEU A 15 24.72 -27.13 40.63
CA LEU A 15 25.39 -26.13 39.78
C LEU A 15 24.42 -25.50 38.77
N THR A 16 23.61 -26.32 38.09
CA THR A 16 22.62 -25.83 37.12
C THR A 16 21.51 -25.02 37.80
N SER A 17 21.04 -25.43 38.98
CA SER A 17 20.07 -24.68 39.76
C SER A 17 20.63 -23.34 40.25
N SER A 18 21.89 -23.31 40.70
CA SER A 18 22.55 -22.09 41.15
C SER A 18 22.80 -21.11 39.99
N ALA A 19 23.21 -21.62 38.82
CA ALA A 19 23.36 -20.82 37.62
C ALA A 19 22.02 -20.23 37.13
N PHE A 20 20.94 -21.01 37.21
CA PHE A 20 19.60 -20.56 36.86
C PHE A 20 19.10 -19.47 37.83
N LEU A 21 19.35 -19.63 39.14
CA LEU A 21 19.01 -18.61 40.14
C LEU A 21 19.79 -17.30 39.90
N LEU A 22 21.09 -17.38 39.58
CA LEU A 22 21.89 -16.21 39.24
C LEU A 22 21.38 -15.52 37.97
N PHE A 23 20.98 -16.29 36.96
CA PHE A 23 20.35 -15.75 35.75
C PHE A 23 19.00 -15.07 36.06
N GLN A 24 18.18 -15.67 36.91
CA GLN A 24 16.91 -15.07 37.36
C GLN A 24 17.13 -13.79 38.16
N LEU A 25 18.13 -13.74 39.05
CA LEU A 25 18.49 -12.53 39.82
C LEU A 25 19.06 -11.44 38.90
N TYR A 26 19.88 -11.81 37.92
CA TYR A 26 20.39 -10.89 36.90
C TYR A 26 19.24 -10.33 36.04
N TYR A 27 18.35 -11.19 35.57
CA TYR A 27 17.16 -10.81 34.80
C TYR A 27 16.22 -9.92 35.63
N TYR A 28 16.05 -10.22 36.92
CA TYR A 28 15.25 -9.40 37.83
C TYR A 28 15.87 -8.01 38.01
N LYS A 29 17.18 -7.93 38.27
CA LYS A 29 17.90 -6.67 38.47
C LYS A 29 17.98 -5.80 37.20
N HIS A 30 18.20 -6.40 36.04
CA HIS A 30 18.40 -5.66 34.80
C HIS A 30 17.13 -5.42 33.97
N TYR A 31 16.14 -6.32 34.06
CA TYR A 31 14.97 -6.30 33.18
C TYR A 31 13.68 -5.97 33.93
N LEU A 32 13.45 -6.55 35.12
CA LEU A 32 12.26 -6.25 35.93
C LEU A 32 12.42 -5.01 36.80
N SER A 33 13.60 -4.73 37.37
CA SER A 33 13.85 -3.47 38.10
C SER A 33 13.80 -2.25 37.18
N ALA A 34 14.10 -2.41 35.88
CA ALA A 34 13.92 -1.36 34.87
C ALA A 34 12.45 -1.15 34.48
N LYS A 35 11.56 -2.11 34.77
CA LYS A 35 10.13 -2.07 34.44
C LYS A 35 9.23 -1.77 35.64
N ASN A 36 9.67 -2.11 36.86
CA ASN A 36 8.93 -1.95 38.11
C ASN A 36 9.62 -1.00 39.12
N GLY A 37 10.76 -0.40 38.75
CA GLY A 37 11.51 0.57 39.57
C GLY A 37 11.25 2.02 39.18
N ALA A 38 9.98 2.43 39.11
CA ALA A 38 9.57 3.84 39.20
C ALA A 38 8.80 4.08 40.51
N GLY A 39 9.22 3.42 41.59
CA GLY A 39 8.84 3.76 42.94
C GLY A 39 9.66 4.94 43.42
N LEU A 40 9.10 6.14 43.27
CA LEU A 40 9.24 7.32 44.12
C LEU A 40 10.49 7.34 45.03
N SER A 41 11.66 7.65 44.45
CA SER A 41 12.77 8.14 45.26
C SER A 41 12.41 9.55 45.73
N LYS A 42 12.07 9.68 47.03
CA LYS A 42 11.97 10.96 47.73
C LYS A 42 13.33 11.64 47.73
N SER A 43 13.65 12.31 46.63
CA SER A 43 14.59 13.41 46.62
C SER A 43 13.91 14.59 47.33
N LYS A 44 14.16 14.72 48.64
CA LYS A 44 13.97 15.98 49.35
C LYS A 44 14.95 16.99 48.76
N GLY A 45 14.48 17.71 47.75
CA GLY A 45 15.12 18.88 47.17
C GLY A 45 14.01 19.74 46.63
N SER A 46 13.54 20.68 47.45
CA SER A 46 12.66 21.77 47.03
C SER A 46 13.42 22.64 46.02
N GLN A 47 13.39 22.25 44.74
CA GLN A 47 13.75 23.11 43.63
C GLN A 47 12.44 23.51 42.95
N ASN A 48 12.23 24.82 42.80
CA ASN A 48 11.12 25.39 42.04
C ASN A 48 10.94 24.61 40.72
N GLY A 49 9.77 23.98 40.51
CA GLY A 49 9.56 23.03 39.41
C GLY A 49 9.77 23.62 38.00
N PHE A 50 9.78 24.94 37.89
CA PHE A 50 10.02 25.71 36.67
C PHE A 50 11.50 25.87 36.29
N ASP A 51 12.45 25.27 37.03
CA ASP A 51 13.88 25.39 36.72
C ASP A 51 14.51 24.15 36.07
N SER A 52 13.70 23.11 35.79
CA SER A 52 14.17 21.93 35.07
C SER A 52 14.61 22.28 33.64
N THR A 53 15.67 21.62 33.17
CA THR A 53 16.17 21.81 31.79
C THR A 53 15.12 21.50 30.73
N GLN A 54 14.23 20.54 31.01
CA GLN A 54 13.15 20.07 30.14
C GLN A 54 12.07 21.14 30.00
N TRP A 55 11.54 21.64 31.12
CA TRP A 55 10.53 22.70 31.11
C TRP A 55 11.07 23.97 30.44
N ARG A 56 12.34 24.34 30.70
CA ARG A 56 12.97 25.51 30.06
C ARG A 56 13.05 25.36 28.54
N ALA A 57 13.37 24.16 28.04
CA ALA A 57 13.38 23.86 26.61
C ALA A 57 11.98 23.96 26.00
N VAL A 58 10.97 23.35 26.63
CA VAL A 58 9.58 23.41 26.16
C VAL A 58 9.04 24.84 26.18
N LYS A 59 9.28 25.62 27.25
CA LYS A 59 8.90 27.03 27.34
C LYS A 59 9.51 27.87 26.23
N LYS A 60 10.83 27.76 25.99
CA LYS A 60 11.49 28.49 24.91
C LYS A 60 10.94 28.10 23.54
N PHE A 61 10.65 26.82 23.33
CA PHE A 61 10.08 26.32 22.08
C PHE A 61 8.66 26.86 21.84
N ILE A 62 7.76 26.79 22.82
CA ILE A 62 6.39 27.34 22.72
C ILE A 62 6.43 28.85 22.47
N MET A 63 7.29 29.58 23.18
CA MET A 63 7.46 31.01 22.97
C MET A 63 7.96 31.33 21.54
N LEU A 64 8.91 30.56 21.04
CA LEU A 64 9.41 30.66 19.66
C LEU A 64 8.29 30.43 18.63
N THR A 65 7.55 29.33 18.75
CA THR A 65 6.49 28.98 17.79
C THR A 65 5.32 29.97 17.84
N SER A 66 4.94 30.41 19.05
CA SER A 66 3.90 31.43 19.24
C SER A 66 4.30 32.77 18.61
N ASN A 67 5.52 33.26 18.87
CA ASN A 67 6.02 34.53 18.32
C ASN A 67 6.15 34.52 16.80
N GLN A 68 6.29 33.34 16.19
CA GLN A 68 6.37 33.17 14.74
C GLN A 68 5.05 32.71 14.12
N ASN A 69 3.95 32.70 14.88
CA ASN A 69 2.64 32.22 14.45
C ASN A 69 2.69 30.82 13.78
N VAL A 70 3.53 29.94 14.31
CA VAL A 70 3.62 28.54 13.87
C VAL A 70 2.70 27.70 14.75
N PRO A 71 1.55 27.22 14.23
CA PRO A 71 0.60 26.47 15.02
C PRO A 71 1.13 25.05 15.27
N VAL A 72 1.55 24.82 16.51
CA VAL A 72 2.01 23.52 16.99
C VAL A 72 1.04 22.99 18.05
N PHE A 73 0.87 21.67 18.10
CA PHE A 73 0.06 21.00 19.11
C PHE A 73 0.81 19.82 19.70
N LEU A 74 0.56 19.52 20.98
CA LEU A 74 1.21 18.46 21.72
C LEU A 74 0.68 17.09 21.27
N ILE A 75 1.61 16.18 20.97
CA ILE A 75 1.30 14.78 20.59
C ILE A 75 2.10 13.76 21.42
N ASP A 76 2.79 14.22 22.47
CA ASP A 76 3.56 13.36 23.37
C ASP A 76 2.62 12.41 24.12
N PRO A 77 2.70 11.09 23.88
CA PRO A 77 1.70 10.15 24.41
C PRO A 77 1.67 10.13 25.94
N LEU A 78 2.85 10.24 26.57
CA LEU A 78 2.96 10.20 28.03
C LEU A 78 2.38 11.48 28.64
N ILE A 79 2.62 12.64 28.03
CA ILE A 79 2.04 13.89 28.54
C ILE A 79 0.53 13.90 28.32
N LEU A 80 0.06 13.51 27.14
CA LEU A 80 -1.38 13.44 26.85
C LEU A 80 -2.10 12.46 27.79
N GLU A 81 -1.49 11.32 28.10
CA GLU A 81 -2.07 10.36 29.06
C GLU A 81 -2.16 10.94 30.48
N LEU A 82 -1.13 11.66 30.93
CA LEU A 82 -1.14 12.35 32.22
C LEU A 82 -2.18 13.48 32.26
N ILE A 83 -2.24 14.30 31.21
CA ILE A 83 -3.25 15.36 31.06
C ILE A 83 -4.65 14.75 31.10
N ASN A 84 -4.87 13.61 30.44
CA ASN A 84 -6.17 12.96 30.42
C ASN A 84 -6.59 12.43 31.81
N LYS A 85 -5.65 11.91 32.61
CA LYS A 85 -5.93 11.46 33.99
C LYS A 85 -6.30 12.62 34.92
N ASP A 86 -5.66 13.78 34.73
CA ASP A 86 -5.84 14.98 35.55
C ASP A 86 -6.67 16.07 34.86
N PHE A 87 -7.46 15.73 33.83
CA PHE A 87 -8.04 16.71 32.90
C PHE A 87 -8.90 17.78 33.60
N GLU A 88 -9.73 17.35 34.55
CA GLU A 88 -10.56 18.27 35.36
C GLU A 88 -9.73 19.21 36.24
N GLN A 89 -8.58 18.75 36.77
CA GLN A 89 -7.68 19.64 37.51
C GLN A 89 -7.00 20.63 36.57
N VAL A 90 -6.50 20.16 35.41
CA VAL A 90 -5.84 21.01 34.41
C VAL A 90 -6.77 22.11 33.91
N LYS A 91 -8.05 21.81 33.64
CA LYS A 91 -9.05 22.78 33.22
C LYS A 91 -9.40 23.82 34.29
N ASN A 92 -9.42 23.40 35.56
CA ASN A 92 -9.77 24.26 36.70
C ASN A 92 -8.58 25.07 37.25
N THR A 93 -7.33 24.78 36.84
CA THR A 93 -6.13 25.51 37.30
C THR A 93 -5.93 26.84 36.57
N SER A 94 -6.96 27.34 35.87
CA SER A 94 -6.89 28.49 34.96
C SER A 94 -6.50 29.84 35.59
N HIS A 95 -6.43 29.97 36.93
CA HIS A 95 -6.02 31.23 37.58
C HIS A 95 -5.20 31.10 38.88
N GLY A 96 -4.57 29.95 39.15
CA GLY A 96 -3.79 29.75 40.38
C GLY A 96 -2.28 29.67 40.12
N SER A 97 -1.49 30.53 40.78
CA SER A 97 -0.02 30.42 40.91
C SER A 97 0.38 29.06 41.49
N THR A 98 0.49 28.05 40.65
CA THR A 98 1.00 26.73 41.05
C THR A 98 2.50 26.75 40.87
N SER A 99 3.24 26.83 41.98
CA SER A 99 4.71 26.84 42.03
C SER A 99 5.35 25.50 41.64
N GLU A 100 4.54 24.51 41.25
CA GLU A 100 4.97 23.15 40.96
C GLU A 100 4.61 22.77 39.52
N CYS A 101 5.64 22.56 38.72
CA CYS A 101 5.49 21.91 37.43
C CYS A 101 5.24 20.41 37.64
N LYS A 102 4.29 19.84 36.88
CA LYS A 102 3.87 18.43 36.97
C LYS A 102 4.13 17.63 35.71
N PHE A 103 4.09 18.24 34.52
CA PHE A 103 4.05 17.51 33.25
C PHE A 103 5.36 17.64 32.44
N PHE A 104 5.79 18.85 32.11
CA PHE A 104 6.93 19.12 31.21
C PHE A 104 8.31 19.04 31.90
N CYS A 105 8.35 19.09 33.24
CA CYS A 105 9.58 18.94 34.04
C CYS A 105 9.93 17.48 34.35
N VAL A 106 9.03 16.54 34.04
CA VAL A 106 9.30 15.12 34.26
C VAL A 106 10.52 14.71 33.40
N PRO A 107 11.59 14.14 34.00
CA PRO A 107 12.81 13.80 33.29
C PRO A 107 12.57 12.87 32.11
N ARG A 108 12.91 13.34 30.91
CA ARG A 108 12.76 12.61 29.65
C ARG A 108 13.70 13.17 28.58
N ASP A 109 14.00 12.33 27.59
CA ASP A 109 14.89 12.69 26.48
C ASP A 109 14.24 13.69 25.51
N PHE A 110 12.93 13.59 25.30
CA PHE A 110 12.20 14.40 24.33
C PHE A 110 10.77 14.74 24.75
N THR A 111 10.25 15.82 24.17
CA THR A 111 8.82 16.16 24.15
C THR A 111 8.36 16.25 22.69
N ALA A 112 7.29 15.54 22.33
CA ALA A 112 6.78 15.50 20.96
C ALA A 112 5.65 16.51 20.70
N PHE A 113 5.84 17.34 19.66
CA PHE A 113 4.84 18.25 19.12
C PHE A 113 4.60 17.92 17.64
N ALA A 114 3.47 18.37 17.13
CA ALA A 114 3.06 18.24 15.76
C ALA A 114 2.74 19.62 15.17
N LEU A 115 2.85 19.74 13.86
CA LEU A 115 2.36 20.91 13.12
C LEU A 115 1.69 20.47 11.83
N TRP A 116 0.82 21.33 11.30
CA TRP A 116 0.28 21.18 9.96
C TRP A 116 1.16 21.96 8.97
N TYR A 117 1.80 21.25 8.04
CA TYR A 117 2.83 21.82 7.18
C TYR A 117 2.33 23.02 6.36
N HIS A 118 1.09 22.93 5.84
CA HIS A 118 0.48 23.97 5.02
C HIS A 118 0.26 25.31 5.77
N LEU A 119 0.28 25.31 7.11
CA LEU A 119 0.16 26.52 7.92
C LEU A 119 1.51 27.18 8.21
N TRP A 120 2.63 26.51 7.96
CA TRP A 120 3.95 27.04 8.25
C TRP A 120 4.51 27.83 7.06
N LYS A 121 4.55 29.16 7.21
CA LYS A 121 4.93 30.08 6.11
C LYS A 121 6.41 30.47 6.06
N ASN A 122 7.09 30.54 7.19
CA ASN A 122 8.48 31.02 7.28
C ASN A 122 9.36 30.01 8.04
N GLU A 123 9.77 28.96 7.36
CA GLU A 123 10.59 27.88 7.93
C GLU A 123 12.03 28.36 8.24
N GLU A 124 12.72 28.98 7.27
CA GLU A 124 14.12 29.41 7.44
C GLU A 124 14.28 30.47 8.54
N GLY A 125 13.36 31.44 8.60
CA GLY A 125 13.36 32.44 9.66
C GLY A 125 13.17 31.84 11.04
N TRP A 126 12.33 30.80 11.15
CA TRP A 126 12.12 30.09 12.40
C TRP A 126 13.40 29.39 12.89
N PHE A 127 14.16 28.73 12.00
CA PHE A 127 15.43 28.09 12.36
C PHE A 127 16.45 29.07 12.90
N ARG A 128 16.63 30.20 12.20
CA ARG A 128 17.57 31.24 12.63
C ARG A 128 17.25 31.78 14.03
N ILE A 129 15.97 31.97 14.34
CA ILE A 129 15.54 32.42 15.68
C ILE A 129 15.73 31.30 16.71
N ALA A 130 15.44 30.04 16.37
CA ALA A 130 15.68 28.89 17.24
C ALA A 130 17.15 28.78 17.66
N GLU A 131 18.06 28.90 16.70
CA GLU A 131 19.52 28.89 16.94
C GLU A 131 19.96 30.04 17.83
N ASN A 132 19.46 31.26 17.59
CA ASN A 132 19.70 32.42 18.45
C ASN A 132 19.17 32.23 19.89
N MET A 133 18.12 31.42 20.06
CA MET A 133 17.59 31.06 21.39
C MET A 133 18.35 29.91 22.07
N GLY A 134 19.38 29.36 21.39
CA GLY A 134 20.29 28.33 21.87
C GLY A 134 19.92 26.91 21.44
N PHE A 135 18.90 26.71 20.60
CA PHE A 135 18.58 25.39 20.08
C PHE A 135 19.60 24.97 19.02
N GLN A 136 19.98 23.71 19.07
CA GLN A 136 20.59 23.03 17.93
C GLN A 136 19.48 22.27 17.24
N CYS A 137 19.24 22.53 15.96
CA CYS A 137 18.15 21.87 15.24
C CYS A 137 18.63 21.02 14.07
N LEU A 138 17.95 19.91 13.85
CA LEU A 138 18.09 19.06 12.66
C LEU A 138 16.77 19.03 11.90
N LYS A 139 16.83 19.30 10.60
CA LYS A 139 15.77 19.04 9.63
C LYS A 139 15.95 17.65 9.03
N ILE A 140 14.87 16.87 9.04
CA ILE A 140 14.81 15.56 8.38
C ILE A 140 13.79 15.64 7.27
N GLU A 141 14.27 15.43 6.06
CA GLU A 141 13.49 15.51 4.82
C GLU A 141 13.71 14.25 3.98
N SER A 142 12.73 13.97 3.12
CA SER A 142 12.78 12.88 2.16
C SER A 142 11.97 13.26 0.93
N LYS A 143 12.20 12.55 -0.18
CA LYS A 143 11.34 12.65 -1.37
C LYS A 143 9.89 12.39 -1.00
N ASP A 144 8.96 13.15 -1.58
CA ASP A 144 7.52 12.88 -1.51
C ASP A 144 7.23 11.51 -2.14
N PRO A 145 6.72 10.52 -1.37
CA PRO A 145 6.44 9.18 -1.88
C PRO A 145 5.47 9.16 -3.06
N ARG A 146 4.54 10.13 -3.16
CA ARG A 146 3.56 10.21 -4.26
C ARG A 146 4.21 10.55 -5.60
N LEU A 147 5.34 11.23 -5.56
CA LEU A 147 6.06 11.68 -6.75
C LEU A 147 7.10 10.65 -7.21
N ASP A 148 7.32 9.56 -6.47
CA ASP A 148 8.36 8.58 -6.76
C ASP A 148 8.17 7.88 -8.13
N GLY A 149 9.15 8.04 -9.02
CA GLY A 149 9.15 7.53 -10.39
C GLY A 149 8.58 8.46 -11.47
N ILE A 150 8.39 9.77 -11.22
CA ILE A 150 8.11 10.78 -12.26
C ILE A 150 9.45 11.49 -12.47
N ASP A 151 10.11 11.25 -13.58
CA ASP A 151 11.49 11.74 -13.80
C ASP A 151 11.60 13.28 -13.72
N SER A 152 10.53 14.03 -14.00
CA SER A 152 10.49 15.50 -13.91
C SER A 152 10.26 16.05 -12.50
N LEU A 153 9.74 15.24 -11.57
CA LEU A 153 9.35 15.63 -10.20
C LEU A 153 10.00 14.74 -9.13
N SER A 154 10.86 13.79 -9.52
CA SER A 154 11.55 12.84 -8.65
C SER A 154 12.66 13.49 -7.83
N GLY A 155 12.35 14.59 -7.14
CA GLY A 155 13.32 15.41 -6.42
C GLY A 155 12.73 16.39 -5.42
N THR A 156 11.40 16.56 -5.34
CA THR A 156 10.81 17.42 -4.30
C THR A 156 10.97 16.75 -2.94
N GLU A 157 11.99 17.18 -2.20
CA GLU A 157 12.14 16.82 -0.80
C GLU A 157 11.11 17.59 0.03
N ILE A 158 10.41 16.87 0.89
CA ILE A 158 9.46 17.42 1.85
C ILE A 158 10.00 17.22 3.26
N PRO A 159 9.81 18.19 4.17
CA PRO A 159 10.17 18.00 5.57
C PRO A 159 9.23 17.00 6.22
N LEU A 160 9.80 16.10 7.02
CA LEU A 160 9.07 15.06 7.74
C LEU A 160 9.16 15.25 9.25
N HIS A 161 10.34 15.61 9.75
CA HIS A 161 10.56 15.86 11.17
C HIS A 161 11.59 16.96 11.38
N TYR A 162 11.43 17.68 12.49
CA TYR A 162 12.46 18.54 13.02
C TYR A 162 12.79 18.11 14.44
N ILE A 163 14.06 18.18 14.79
CA ILE A 163 14.54 17.82 16.13
C ILE A 163 15.38 18.96 16.64
N CYS A 164 14.89 19.67 17.64
CA CYS A 164 15.57 20.82 18.23
C CYS A 164 15.98 20.49 19.67
N ARG A 165 17.29 20.42 19.91
CA ARG A 165 17.88 20.11 21.21
C ARG A 165 18.32 21.39 21.92
N LEU A 166 17.96 21.51 23.19
CA LEU A 166 18.48 22.53 24.10
C LEU A 166 19.05 21.83 25.34
N ALA A 167 20.35 21.99 25.56
CA ALA A 167 21.10 21.23 26.57
C ALA A 167 20.83 19.72 26.45
N ASN A 168 20.14 19.12 27.44
CA ASN A 168 19.94 17.68 27.54
C ASN A 168 18.53 17.23 27.14
N HIS A 169 17.68 18.14 26.65
CA HIS A 169 16.30 17.82 26.25
C HIS A 169 16.05 18.21 24.79
N ALA A 170 15.32 17.36 24.06
CA ALA A 170 14.98 17.58 22.66
C ALA A 170 13.49 17.79 22.44
N ILE A 171 13.15 18.65 21.49
CA ILE A 171 11.80 18.77 20.96
C ILE A 171 11.74 17.97 19.67
N HIS A 172 10.83 16.99 19.61
CA HIS A 172 10.54 16.25 18.38
C HIS A 172 9.30 16.87 17.73
N LEU A 173 9.50 17.63 16.66
CA LEU A 173 8.44 18.26 15.91
C LEU A 173 8.11 17.42 14.68
N VAL A 174 6.94 16.80 14.69
CA VAL A 174 6.43 15.92 13.63
C VAL A 174 5.64 16.75 12.62
N VAL A 175 6.00 16.63 11.34
CA VAL A 175 5.34 17.36 10.27
C VAL A 175 4.19 16.53 9.72
N PHE A 176 2.97 17.00 9.94
CA PHE A 176 1.79 16.41 9.32
C PHE A 176 1.46 17.11 8.00
N HIS A 177 1.26 16.30 6.98
CA HIS A 177 0.81 16.69 5.65
C HIS A 177 -0.64 16.27 5.46
N GLU A 178 -1.47 17.17 4.94
CA GLU A 178 -2.84 16.84 4.56
C GLU A 178 -2.83 16.00 3.27
N ARG A 179 -3.71 15.01 3.22
CA ARG A 179 -3.88 14.09 2.08
C ARG A 179 -5.33 14.10 1.59
N ASN A 180 -5.56 13.67 0.35
CA ASN A 180 -6.86 13.81 -0.35
C ASN A 180 -8.03 13.15 0.39
N GLY A 181 -7.78 12.08 1.15
CA GLY A 181 -8.79 11.38 1.95
C GLY A 181 -9.21 12.07 3.24
N ASN A 182 -8.92 13.37 3.41
CA ASN A 182 -9.17 14.16 4.63
C ASN A 182 -8.58 13.53 5.91
N TYR A 183 -7.29 13.20 5.84
CA TYR A 183 -6.52 12.68 6.96
C TYR A 183 -5.13 13.33 7.01
N LEU A 184 -4.47 13.18 8.15
CA LEU A 184 -3.12 13.69 8.36
C LEU A 184 -2.12 12.55 8.22
N TRP A 185 -1.06 12.78 7.43
CA TRP A 185 0.04 11.84 7.22
C TRP A 185 1.36 12.40 7.74
N HIS A 186 2.16 11.58 8.41
CA HIS A 186 3.56 11.90 8.69
C HIS A 186 4.49 10.83 8.11
N GLY A 187 5.71 11.23 7.76
CA GLY A 187 6.70 10.34 7.16
C GLY A 187 7.48 9.50 8.17
N HIS A 188 8.35 8.64 7.62
CA HIS A 188 9.35 7.89 8.37
C HIS A 188 10.59 8.76 8.57
N LEU A 189 11.10 8.81 9.80
CA LEU A 189 12.41 9.36 10.10
C LEU A 189 13.54 8.43 9.60
N ARG A 190 14.11 8.73 8.44
CA ARG A 190 15.31 8.06 7.92
C ARG A 190 16.49 9.03 7.89
N LEU A 191 17.55 8.70 8.63
CA LEU A 191 18.76 9.51 8.66
C LEU A 191 19.59 9.32 7.38
N LYS A 192 19.94 10.43 6.72
CA LYS A 192 20.92 10.45 5.64
C LYS A 192 22.31 10.07 6.20
N GLY A 193 23.19 9.50 5.37
CA GLY A 193 24.45 8.89 5.82
C GLY A 193 25.42 9.83 6.55
N HIS A 194 25.37 11.13 6.25
CA HIS A 194 26.22 12.16 6.84
C HIS A 194 25.68 12.74 8.17
N MET A 195 24.46 12.37 8.59
CA MET A 195 23.85 12.92 9.79
C MET A 195 24.41 12.29 11.08
N ASP A 196 24.59 13.11 12.12
CA ASP A 196 25.03 12.62 13.44
C ASP A 196 23.96 11.78 14.13
N ARG A 197 24.20 10.47 14.17
CA ARG A 197 23.32 9.49 14.83
C ARG A 197 23.31 9.60 16.36
N ARG A 198 24.23 10.36 16.95
CA ARG A 198 24.33 10.58 18.40
C ARG A 198 23.62 11.87 18.86
N PHE A 199 23.06 12.64 17.94
CA PHE A 199 22.40 13.90 18.25
C PHE A 199 21.27 13.74 19.29
N VAL A 200 20.43 12.70 19.12
CA VAL A 200 19.40 12.25 20.05
C VAL A 200 19.26 10.72 19.97
N PRO A 201 18.62 10.06 20.96
CA PRO A 201 18.32 8.63 20.88
C PRO A 201 17.18 8.35 19.87
N PHE A 202 17.45 8.46 18.56
CA PHE A 202 16.45 8.36 17.48
C PHE A 202 15.52 7.15 17.55
N ARG A 203 15.99 5.99 18.05
CA ARG A 203 15.17 4.78 18.21
C ARG A 203 13.99 4.94 19.19
N LYS A 204 14.08 5.92 20.10
CA LYS A 204 13.01 6.24 21.05
C LYS A 204 11.94 7.18 20.47
N LEU A 205 12.20 7.81 19.32
CA LEU A 205 11.23 8.69 18.66
C LEU A 205 10.11 7.86 18.00
N GLN A 206 9.01 7.66 18.72
CA GLN A 206 7.86 6.86 18.31
C GLN A 206 7.38 7.20 16.89
N PHE A 207 7.06 8.48 16.65
CA PHE A 207 6.52 8.96 15.37
C PHE A 207 7.54 8.91 14.23
N GLY A 208 8.81 8.59 14.52
CA GLY A 208 9.83 8.39 13.50
C GLY A 208 9.95 6.94 13.01
N ARG A 209 9.34 5.95 13.68
CA ARG A 209 9.58 4.51 13.40
C ARG A 209 9.00 4.03 12.07
N TYR A 210 7.85 4.56 11.68
CA TYR A 210 7.14 4.23 10.45
C TYR A 210 6.29 5.45 10.05
N PRO A 211 5.91 5.58 8.76
CA PRO A 211 4.92 6.57 8.34
C PRO A 211 3.59 6.28 9.04
N GLY A 212 2.85 7.32 9.41
CA GLY A 212 1.59 7.18 10.13
C GLY A 212 0.49 8.03 9.53
N ALA A 213 -0.75 7.57 9.68
CA ALA A 213 -1.96 8.28 9.28
C ALA A 213 -2.95 8.38 10.45
N PHE A 214 -3.52 9.56 10.62
CA PHE A 214 -4.43 9.91 11.72
C PHE A 214 -5.66 10.61 11.16
N ASP A 215 -6.81 10.41 11.79
CA ASP A 215 -7.95 11.31 11.58
C ASP A 215 -7.55 12.75 11.95
N ARG A 216 -8.17 13.75 11.30
CA ARG A 216 -7.88 15.16 11.57
C ARG A 216 -8.44 15.53 12.95
N PRO A 217 -7.61 15.81 13.97
CA PRO A 217 -8.14 16.16 15.29
C PRO A 217 -8.64 17.60 15.29
N GLU A 218 -9.76 17.84 15.96
CA GLU A 218 -10.07 19.17 16.47
C GLU A 218 -9.06 19.51 17.59
N LEU A 219 -8.58 20.75 17.60
CA LEU A 219 -7.62 21.20 18.61
C LEU A 219 -8.30 22.09 19.64
N GLN A 220 -7.85 22.00 20.89
CA GLN A 220 -8.24 22.90 21.97
C GLN A 220 -6.99 23.46 22.64
N GLN A 221 -7.05 24.72 23.07
CA GLN A 221 -5.98 25.37 23.83
C GLN A 221 -6.21 25.14 25.32
N ILE A 222 -5.16 24.75 26.04
CA ILE A 222 -5.17 24.56 27.49
C ILE A 222 -3.90 25.16 28.10
N THR A 223 -3.92 25.39 29.42
CA THR A 223 -2.75 25.84 30.18
C THR A 223 -2.19 24.68 30.99
N VAL A 224 -0.94 24.29 30.71
CA VAL A 224 -0.24 23.17 31.38
C VAL A 224 1.12 23.66 31.86
N ASP A 225 1.42 23.51 33.16
CA ASP A 225 2.63 24.04 33.80
C ASP A 225 2.91 25.52 33.46
N GLY A 226 1.86 26.34 33.45
CA GLY A 226 1.95 27.77 33.13
C GLY A 226 2.24 28.10 31.66
N LEU A 227 2.15 27.12 30.75
CA LEU A 227 2.35 27.29 29.32
C LEU A 227 1.04 27.05 28.57
N GLU A 228 0.70 27.94 27.65
CA GLU A 228 -0.43 27.74 26.74
C GLU A 228 -0.04 26.77 25.62
N VAL A 229 -0.78 25.67 25.50
CA VAL A 229 -0.52 24.61 24.52
C VAL A 229 -1.79 24.17 23.82
N PHE A 230 -1.71 23.86 22.53
CA PHE A 230 -2.78 23.17 21.82
C PHE A 230 -2.64 21.66 22.02
N ILE A 231 -3.77 20.98 22.24
CA ILE A 231 -3.86 19.53 22.30
C ILE A 231 -5.04 19.04 21.44
N PRO A 232 -5.09 17.76 21.04
CA PRO A 232 -6.32 17.17 20.52
C PRO A 232 -7.47 17.34 21.51
N LYS A 233 -8.65 17.71 21.02
CA LYS A 233 -9.87 17.88 21.83
C LYS A 233 -10.33 16.57 22.46
N ASP A 234 -10.06 15.44 21.79
CA ASP A 234 -10.20 14.09 22.31
C ASP A 234 -8.82 13.41 22.40
N PRO A 235 -8.09 13.58 23.52
CA PRO A 235 -6.78 12.95 23.70
C PRO A 235 -6.86 11.42 23.71
N VAL A 236 -7.96 10.84 24.20
CA VAL A 236 -8.13 9.38 24.29
C VAL A 236 -8.18 8.79 22.89
N HIS A 237 -9.02 9.34 22.02
CA HIS A 237 -9.12 8.89 20.64
C HIS A 237 -7.77 9.00 19.91
N PHE A 238 -7.06 10.12 20.06
CA PHE A 238 -5.75 10.29 19.44
C PHE A 238 -4.73 9.25 19.94
N LEU A 239 -4.72 8.96 21.25
CA LEU A 239 -3.85 7.94 21.84
C LEU A 239 -4.19 6.52 21.36
N GLU A 240 -5.47 6.21 21.16
CA GLU A 240 -5.94 4.93 20.61
C GLU A 240 -5.55 4.75 19.13
N GLU A 241 -5.46 5.83 18.35
CA GLU A 241 -5.01 5.78 16.95
C GLU A 241 -3.53 5.42 16.81
N ILE A 242 -2.66 5.87 17.73
CA ILE A 242 -1.19 5.70 17.65
C ILE A 242 -0.75 4.26 17.31
N PRO A 243 -1.16 3.20 18.04
CA PRO A 243 -0.73 1.83 17.75
C PRO A 243 -1.22 1.31 16.40
N HIS A 244 -2.31 1.89 15.86
CA HIS A 244 -2.94 1.49 14.60
C HIS A 244 -2.68 2.48 13.46
N SER A 245 -1.83 3.47 13.68
CA SER A 245 -1.57 4.57 12.73
C SER A 245 -0.69 4.17 11.55
N ARG A 246 -0.01 3.01 11.61
CA ARG A 246 0.99 2.61 10.61
C ARG A 246 0.44 2.70 9.19
N PHE A 247 1.15 3.43 8.35
CA PHE A 247 0.77 3.71 6.98
C PHE A 247 1.75 3.07 5.99
N ILE A 248 1.20 2.46 4.93
CA ILE A 248 1.95 1.91 3.81
C ILE A 248 1.55 2.69 2.56
N GLU A 249 2.53 3.29 1.92
CA GLU A 249 2.34 3.97 0.63
C GLU A 249 2.05 2.95 -0.47
N CYS A 250 1.26 3.37 -1.47
CA CYS A 250 1.21 2.60 -2.69
C CYS A 250 2.59 2.56 -3.38
N ARG A 251 2.85 1.50 -4.14
CA ARG A 251 4.08 1.32 -4.89
C ARG A 251 4.08 2.14 -6.18
N TYR A 252 4.06 3.47 -6.06
CA TYR A 252 3.89 4.39 -7.19
C TYR A 252 4.93 4.19 -8.30
N LYS A 253 6.20 4.01 -7.93
CA LYS A 253 7.28 3.75 -8.87
C LYS A 253 7.02 2.48 -9.68
N GLU A 254 6.67 1.39 -9.01
CA GLU A 254 6.41 0.11 -9.67
C GLU A 254 5.10 0.09 -10.43
N ALA A 255 4.07 0.81 -9.97
CA ALA A 255 2.83 1.01 -10.71
C ALA A 255 3.07 1.77 -12.02
N ARG A 256 3.94 2.80 -12.02
CA ARG A 256 4.34 3.50 -13.25
C ARG A 256 5.09 2.57 -14.21
N ALA A 257 6.05 1.81 -13.70
CA ALA A 257 6.76 0.80 -14.50
C ALA A 257 5.79 -0.25 -15.06
N PHE A 258 4.78 -0.65 -14.28
CA PHE A 258 3.72 -1.54 -14.73
C PHE A 258 2.94 -0.93 -15.90
N PHE A 259 2.50 0.34 -15.82
CA PHE A 259 1.77 0.99 -16.91
C PHE A 259 2.62 1.30 -18.15
N GLN A 260 3.93 1.50 -18.00
CA GLN A 260 4.86 1.60 -19.13
C GLN A 260 4.93 0.30 -19.92
N GLN A 261 4.89 -0.85 -19.23
CA GLN A 261 4.90 -2.16 -19.86
C GLN A 261 3.49 -2.60 -20.34
N TYR A 262 2.46 -2.20 -19.60
CA TYR A 262 1.08 -2.64 -19.74
C TYR A 262 0.14 -1.42 -19.82
N LEU A 263 0.09 -0.79 -21.00
CA LEU A 263 -0.68 0.43 -21.32
C LEU A 263 -2.04 0.48 -20.64
N ASP A 264 -2.30 1.48 -19.80
CA ASP A 264 -3.56 1.58 -19.05
C ASP A 264 -4.80 1.51 -19.95
N ASP A 265 -5.85 0.83 -19.48
CA ASP A 265 -7.13 0.74 -20.19
C ASP A 265 -7.97 1.97 -19.87
N ASN A 266 -7.96 2.91 -20.80
CA ASN A 266 -8.70 4.17 -20.72
C ASN A 266 -9.92 4.17 -21.65
N THR A 267 -10.48 3.00 -21.96
CA THR A 267 -11.77 2.90 -22.63
C THR A 267 -12.88 3.51 -21.77
N VAL A 268 -13.97 3.94 -22.40
CA VAL A 268 -15.11 4.55 -21.70
C VAL A 268 -15.69 3.56 -20.69
N GLU A 269 -15.73 2.28 -21.05
CA GLU A 269 -16.19 1.18 -20.21
C GLU A 269 -15.30 1.02 -18.97
N ALA A 270 -13.97 0.98 -19.15
CA ALA A 270 -13.01 0.88 -18.05
C ALA A 270 -13.07 2.09 -17.10
N MET A 271 -13.17 3.30 -17.65
CA MET A 271 -13.30 4.53 -16.85
C MET A 271 -14.62 4.56 -16.08
N THR A 272 -15.71 4.14 -16.71
CA THR A 272 -17.03 4.03 -16.07
C THR A 272 -17.01 3.01 -14.94
N PHE A 273 -16.44 1.82 -15.18
CA PHE A 273 -16.28 0.80 -14.14
C PHE A 273 -15.49 1.34 -12.94
N ARG A 274 -14.32 1.97 -13.18
CA ARG A 274 -13.49 2.54 -12.10
C ARG A 274 -14.23 3.59 -11.29
N LYS A 275 -14.97 4.47 -11.96
CA LYS A 275 -15.79 5.50 -11.30
C LYS A 275 -16.84 4.84 -10.40
N ASN A 276 -17.61 3.91 -10.94
CA ASN A 276 -18.68 3.25 -10.20
C ASN A 276 -18.15 2.36 -9.05
N ALA A 277 -17.03 1.67 -9.27
CA ALA A 277 -16.35 0.88 -8.24
C ALA A 277 -15.79 1.77 -7.12
N LYS A 278 -15.25 2.96 -7.44
CA LYS A 278 -14.85 3.97 -6.44
C LYS A 278 -16.05 4.44 -5.62
N GLU A 279 -17.16 4.80 -6.28
CA GLU A 279 -18.39 5.21 -5.58
C GLU A 279 -18.95 4.10 -4.68
N LEU A 280 -18.94 2.85 -5.15
CA LEU A 280 -19.34 1.68 -4.37
C LEU A 280 -18.44 1.47 -3.15
N LEU A 281 -17.11 1.59 -3.31
CA LEU A 281 -16.15 1.49 -2.22
C LEU A 281 -16.33 2.61 -1.19
N GLN A 282 -16.58 3.84 -1.63
CA GLN A 282 -16.88 4.98 -0.76
C GLN A 282 -18.14 4.75 0.07
N LEU A 283 -19.20 4.26 -0.57
CA LEU A 283 -20.45 3.94 0.11
C LEU A 283 -20.25 2.82 1.14
N ALA A 284 -19.56 1.74 0.76
CA ALA A 284 -19.26 0.63 1.66
C ALA A 284 -18.42 1.05 2.86
N ALA A 285 -17.37 1.84 2.63
CA ALA A 285 -16.52 2.38 3.69
C ALA A 285 -17.30 3.25 4.67
N LYS A 286 -18.18 4.13 4.17
CA LYS A 286 -19.04 4.97 5.01
C LYS A 286 -19.99 4.12 5.86
N THR A 287 -20.62 3.12 5.27
CA THR A 287 -21.54 2.20 5.97
C THR A 287 -20.83 1.42 7.07
N LEU A 288 -19.69 0.80 6.76
CA LEU A 288 -18.90 0.03 7.74
C LEU A 288 -18.31 0.92 8.84
N LYS A 289 -17.86 2.14 8.51
CA LYS A 289 -17.41 3.14 9.51
C LYS A 289 -18.54 3.52 10.47
N LYS A 290 -19.77 3.74 9.97
CA LYS A 290 -20.94 4.02 10.83
C LYS A 290 -21.25 2.87 11.77
N LEU A 291 -21.05 1.63 11.32
CA LEU A 291 -21.21 0.44 12.16
C LEU A 291 -20.03 0.22 13.11
N GLY A 292 -18.92 0.95 12.99
CA GLY A 292 -17.70 0.69 13.76
C GLY A 292 -17.09 -0.68 13.45
N VAL A 293 -17.25 -1.18 12.21
CA VAL A 293 -16.68 -2.45 11.75
C VAL A 293 -15.37 -2.17 11.04
N ARG A 294 -14.29 -2.82 11.47
CA ARG A 294 -12.99 -2.72 10.82
C ARG A 294 -12.96 -3.60 9.57
N PHE A 295 -12.49 -3.04 8.47
CA PHE A 295 -12.44 -3.72 7.18
C PHE A 295 -11.20 -3.29 6.40
N TRP A 296 -10.79 -4.07 5.40
CA TRP A 296 -9.65 -3.77 4.52
C TRP A 296 -9.94 -4.13 3.06
N LEU A 297 -9.11 -3.65 2.13
CA LEU A 297 -9.16 -4.07 0.74
C LEU A 297 -8.76 -5.55 0.62
N SER A 298 -9.58 -6.37 -0.01
CA SER A 298 -9.30 -7.79 -0.21
C SER A 298 -9.11 -8.13 -1.69
N SER A 299 -8.71 -9.37 -1.98
CA SER A 299 -8.69 -9.99 -3.32
C SER A 299 -8.26 -9.05 -4.45
N GLY A 300 -9.08 -8.89 -5.50
CA GLY A 300 -8.73 -8.15 -6.72
C GLY A 300 -8.58 -6.65 -6.45
N THR A 301 -9.33 -6.14 -5.48
CA THR A 301 -9.26 -4.73 -5.06
C THR A 301 -7.93 -4.41 -4.37
N CYS A 302 -7.46 -5.30 -3.48
CA CYS A 302 -6.14 -5.20 -2.84
C CYS A 302 -5.01 -5.34 -3.86
N LEU A 303 -5.14 -6.25 -4.83
CA LEU A 303 -4.15 -6.42 -5.89
C LEU A 303 -4.07 -5.16 -6.78
N GLY A 304 -5.22 -4.55 -7.09
CA GLY A 304 -5.28 -3.30 -7.84
C GLY A 304 -4.51 -2.17 -7.15
N TRP A 305 -4.74 -2.00 -5.84
CA TRP A 305 -3.94 -1.10 -5.01
C TRP A 305 -2.45 -1.44 -5.10
N TYR A 306 -2.04 -2.65 -4.73
CA TYR A 306 -0.63 -2.99 -4.57
C TYR A 306 0.18 -2.96 -5.88
N ARG A 307 -0.41 -3.40 -6.99
CA ARG A 307 0.28 -3.56 -8.28
C ARG A 307 0.31 -2.28 -9.10
N GLN A 308 -0.81 -1.56 -9.12
CA GLN A 308 -1.05 -0.51 -10.11
C GLN A 308 -1.66 0.77 -9.51
N CYS A 309 -1.71 0.88 -8.18
CA CYS A 309 -2.24 2.04 -7.44
C CYS A 309 -3.63 2.49 -7.91
N ASN A 310 -4.43 1.58 -8.46
CA ASN A 310 -5.73 1.90 -9.06
C ASN A 310 -6.62 0.65 -9.13
N ILE A 311 -7.92 0.86 -9.33
CA ILE A 311 -8.87 -0.22 -9.56
C ILE A 311 -8.54 -0.92 -10.89
N ILE A 312 -8.59 -2.25 -10.88
CA ILE A 312 -8.36 -3.08 -12.06
C ILE A 312 -9.57 -2.90 -13.01
N PRO A 313 -9.38 -2.35 -14.23
CA PRO A 313 -10.48 -1.85 -15.05
C PRO A 313 -11.39 -2.93 -15.64
N TYR A 314 -10.91 -4.17 -15.71
CA TYR A 314 -11.63 -5.34 -16.24
C TYR A 314 -12.10 -6.28 -15.13
N SER A 315 -12.09 -5.80 -13.88
CA SER A 315 -12.72 -6.49 -12.76
C SER A 315 -14.25 -6.40 -12.87
N LYS A 316 -14.96 -7.15 -12.03
CA LYS A 316 -16.44 -7.15 -11.97
C LYS A 316 -16.99 -6.81 -10.60
N ASP A 317 -16.12 -6.66 -9.61
CA ASP A 317 -16.49 -6.52 -8.21
C ASP A 317 -15.51 -5.61 -7.46
N VAL A 318 -15.96 -5.21 -6.26
CA VAL A 318 -15.16 -4.61 -5.21
C VAL A 318 -15.13 -5.60 -4.06
N ASP A 319 -13.92 -5.94 -3.61
CA ASP A 319 -13.69 -6.96 -2.59
C ASP A 319 -13.21 -6.33 -1.28
N LEU A 320 -13.92 -6.60 -0.19
CA LEU A 320 -13.52 -6.21 1.16
C LEU A 320 -13.32 -7.43 2.06
N GLY A 321 -12.40 -7.31 2.99
CA GLY A 321 -12.19 -8.27 4.07
C GLY A 321 -12.68 -7.72 5.40
N ILE A 322 -13.27 -8.58 6.23
CA ILE A 322 -13.69 -8.27 7.60
C ILE A 322 -13.25 -9.43 8.51
N PHE A 323 -12.75 -9.12 9.71
CA PHE A 323 -12.51 -10.16 10.71
C PHE A 323 -13.84 -10.68 11.22
N ILE A 324 -14.01 -12.00 11.32
CA ILE A 324 -15.28 -12.57 11.77
C ILE A 324 -15.63 -12.12 13.19
N GLN A 325 -14.64 -11.82 14.02
CA GLN A 325 -14.82 -11.27 15.37
C GLN A 325 -15.47 -9.88 15.37
N ASP A 326 -15.33 -9.13 14.27
CA ASP A 326 -15.92 -7.79 14.08
C ASP A 326 -17.28 -7.87 13.35
N TYR A 327 -17.80 -9.08 13.07
CA TYR A 327 -19.11 -9.24 12.45
C TYR A 327 -20.22 -8.65 13.30
N LYS A 328 -21.11 -7.89 12.67
CA LYS A 328 -22.35 -7.41 13.27
C LYS A 328 -23.56 -7.88 12.46
N SER A 329 -24.61 -8.29 13.15
CA SER A 329 -25.83 -8.82 12.54
C SER A 329 -26.57 -7.79 11.68
N ASP A 330 -26.35 -6.50 11.94
CA ASP A 330 -26.96 -5.36 11.25
C ASP A 330 -26.22 -4.95 9.96
N ILE A 331 -25.09 -5.57 9.62
CA ILE A 331 -24.35 -5.28 8.38
C ILE A 331 -25.27 -5.38 7.16
N ILE A 332 -26.08 -6.45 7.08
CA ILE A 332 -26.95 -6.69 5.93
C ILE A 332 -27.99 -5.57 5.80
N SER A 333 -28.70 -5.25 6.89
CA SER A 333 -29.70 -4.18 6.91
C SER A 333 -29.07 -2.81 6.60
N ALA A 334 -27.90 -2.52 7.18
CA ALA A 334 -27.22 -1.24 6.95
C ALA A 334 -26.83 -1.02 5.48
N PHE A 335 -26.43 -2.09 4.77
CA PHE A 335 -26.17 -2.03 3.33
C PHE A 335 -27.47 -1.90 2.51
N GLN A 336 -28.53 -2.62 2.89
CA GLN A 336 -29.84 -2.49 2.24
C GLN A 336 -30.40 -1.07 2.37
N ASP A 337 -30.29 -0.45 3.54
CA ASP A 337 -30.77 0.92 3.83
C ASP A 337 -30.09 1.99 2.97
N VAL A 338 -28.85 1.75 2.53
CA VAL A 338 -28.12 2.66 1.63
C VAL A 338 -28.26 2.29 0.14
N GLY A 339 -29.19 1.40 -0.19
CA GLY A 339 -29.50 1.02 -1.57
C GLY A 339 -28.58 -0.05 -2.16
N LEU A 340 -27.93 -0.86 -1.31
CA LEU A 340 -27.13 -2.02 -1.72
C LEU A 340 -27.85 -3.31 -1.28
N PRO A 341 -28.78 -3.85 -2.08
CA PRO A 341 -29.50 -5.06 -1.72
C PRO A 341 -28.57 -6.28 -1.69
N LEU A 342 -28.82 -7.19 -0.75
CA LEU A 342 -28.12 -8.46 -0.65
C LEU A 342 -28.38 -9.31 -1.91
N LYS A 343 -27.31 -9.68 -2.62
CA LYS A 343 -27.34 -10.55 -3.79
C LYS A 343 -27.13 -12.01 -3.40
N HIS A 344 -26.09 -12.28 -2.61
CA HIS A 344 -25.78 -13.63 -2.12
C HIS A 344 -25.37 -13.60 -0.66
N LYS A 345 -25.72 -14.67 0.05
CA LYS A 345 -25.17 -15.02 1.36
C LYS A 345 -24.74 -16.47 1.30
N PHE A 346 -23.44 -16.71 1.41
CA PHE A 346 -22.90 -18.07 1.50
C PHE A 346 -22.39 -18.33 2.92
N GLY A 347 -22.45 -19.59 3.32
CA GLY A 347 -22.02 -20.01 4.65
C GLY A 347 -22.84 -19.40 5.80
N LYS A 348 -22.26 -19.51 6.98
CA LYS A 348 -22.71 -19.06 8.30
C LYS A 348 -21.54 -18.40 9.02
N VAL A 349 -21.84 -17.68 10.10
CA VAL A 349 -20.87 -16.92 10.91
C VAL A 349 -19.79 -17.84 11.49
N GLU A 350 -20.13 -19.09 11.79
CA GLU A 350 -19.25 -20.09 12.37
C GLU A 350 -18.45 -20.91 11.35
N ASP A 351 -18.62 -20.67 10.04
CA ASP A 351 -17.92 -21.43 9.00
C ASP A 351 -17.28 -20.58 7.88
N SER A 352 -18.02 -20.19 6.86
CA SER A 352 -17.51 -19.71 5.58
C SER A 352 -18.34 -18.54 5.09
N LEU A 353 -18.74 -17.65 6.02
CA LEU A 353 -19.57 -16.50 5.71
C LEU A 353 -18.96 -15.65 4.58
N GLU A 354 -19.79 -15.37 3.59
CA GLU A 354 -19.50 -14.47 2.48
C GLU A 354 -20.80 -13.72 2.16
N LEU A 355 -20.70 -12.40 2.00
CA LEU A 355 -21.84 -11.56 1.66
C LEU A 355 -21.55 -10.81 0.36
N SER A 356 -22.44 -10.94 -0.62
CA SER A 356 -22.40 -10.18 -1.86
C SER A 356 -23.56 -9.20 -1.90
N PHE A 357 -23.30 -7.95 -2.20
CA PHE A 357 -24.32 -6.92 -2.40
C PHE A 357 -24.31 -6.44 -3.85
N GLN A 358 -25.49 -6.13 -4.37
CA GLN A 358 -25.65 -5.61 -5.72
C GLN A 358 -25.46 -4.10 -5.72
N GLY A 359 -24.38 -3.63 -6.35
CA GLY A 359 -24.17 -2.21 -6.68
C GLY A 359 -24.82 -1.82 -8.01
N LYS A 360 -24.61 -0.56 -8.40
CA LYS A 360 -25.04 -0.03 -9.70
C LYS A 360 -24.29 -0.71 -10.85
N ASP A 361 -24.89 -0.73 -12.04
CA ASP A 361 -24.30 -1.23 -13.28
C ASP A 361 -23.73 -2.66 -13.19
N ASP A 362 -24.41 -3.53 -12.44
CA ASP A 362 -24.04 -4.93 -12.17
C ASP A 362 -22.69 -5.13 -11.43
N ILE A 363 -22.10 -4.07 -10.87
CA ILE A 363 -20.89 -4.19 -10.05
C ILE A 363 -21.27 -4.74 -8.68
N LYS A 364 -20.64 -5.85 -8.26
CA LYS A 364 -20.89 -6.44 -6.94
C LYS A 364 -19.93 -5.88 -5.90
N LEU A 365 -20.41 -5.78 -4.67
CA LEU A 365 -19.55 -5.65 -3.49
C LEU A 365 -19.50 -7.01 -2.80
N ASP A 366 -18.34 -7.62 -2.75
CA ASP A 366 -18.11 -8.91 -2.09
C ASP A 366 -17.35 -8.69 -0.78
N ILE A 367 -17.93 -9.16 0.33
CA ILE A 367 -17.37 -9.10 1.68
C ILE A 367 -16.99 -10.52 2.12
N PHE A 368 -15.70 -10.73 2.29
CA PHE A 368 -15.13 -12.00 2.77
C PHE A 368 -14.81 -11.90 4.26
N PHE A 369 -15.26 -12.88 5.03
CA PHE A 369 -14.95 -12.96 6.45
C PHE A 369 -13.72 -13.83 6.72
N PHE A 370 -12.81 -13.30 7.53
CA PHE A 370 -11.56 -13.97 7.90
C PHE A 370 -11.62 -14.48 9.32
N TYR A 371 -11.19 -15.72 9.47
CA TYR A 371 -11.15 -16.48 10.71
C TYR A 371 -9.71 -16.66 11.11
N GLU A 372 -9.45 -16.41 12.39
CA GLU A 372 -8.11 -16.44 12.94
C GLU A 372 -7.85 -17.80 13.62
N GLU A 373 -6.79 -18.48 13.21
CA GLU A 373 -6.31 -19.74 13.82
C GLU A 373 -4.97 -19.50 14.53
N THR A 374 -4.37 -20.51 15.15
CA THR A 374 -3.12 -20.30 15.92
C THR A 374 -1.95 -19.80 15.03
N ASP A 375 -1.77 -20.36 13.85
CA ASP A 375 -0.61 -20.13 12.98
C ASP A 375 -0.94 -19.46 11.64
N HIS A 376 -2.21 -19.30 11.31
CA HIS A 376 -2.67 -18.75 10.04
C HIS A 376 -4.01 -18.02 10.18
N MET A 377 -4.45 -17.40 9.10
CA MET A 377 -5.82 -16.95 8.93
C MET A 377 -6.45 -17.66 7.74
N TRP A 378 -7.76 -17.64 7.64
CA TRP A 378 -8.44 -18.20 6.49
C TRP A 378 -9.76 -17.50 6.19
N ASN A 379 -10.18 -17.53 4.94
CA ASN A 379 -11.55 -17.18 4.57
C ASN A 379 -12.21 -18.34 3.82
N GLY A 380 -13.54 -18.33 3.83
CA GLY A 380 -14.36 -19.28 3.10
C GLY A 380 -14.58 -18.84 1.66
N GLY A 381 -14.75 -19.81 0.76
CA GLY A 381 -15.38 -19.55 -0.54
C GLY A 381 -16.35 -20.66 -0.89
N THR A 382 -17.45 -20.31 -1.55
CA THR A 382 -18.49 -21.27 -1.92
C THR A 382 -18.77 -21.23 -3.41
N GLN A 383 -18.71 -22.39 -4.07
CA GLN A 383 -19.09 -22.48 -5.47
C GLN A 383 -20.61 -22.50 -5.60
N ALA A 384 -21.19 -21.40 -6.10
CA ALA A 384 -22.63 -21.17 -6.17
C ALA A 384 -23.45 -22.31 -6.81
N LYS A 385 -22.93 -22.98 -7.84
CA LYS A 385 -23.66 -24.06 -8.55
C LYS A 385 -23.66 -25.41 -7.82
N THR A 386 -22.60 -25.72 -7.08
CA THR A 386 -22.40 -27.05 -6.48
C THR A 386 -22.51 -27.03 -4.96
N GLY A 387 -22.49 -25.85 -4.34
CA GLY A 387 -22.39 -25.67 -2.90
C GLY A 387 -21.05 -26.11 -2.31
N LYS A 388 -20.07 -26.48 -3.14
CA LYS A 388 -18.75 -26.92 -2.66
C LYS A 388 -18.05 -25.75 -1.95
N LYS A 389 -17.65 -25.98 -0.71
CA LYS A 389 -16.93 -25.02 0.13
C LYS A 389 -15.41 -25.22 0.00
N PHE A 390 -14.69 -24.11 0.07
CA PHE A 390 -13.23 -24.03 0.03
C PHE A 390 -12.74 -23.18 1.20
N LYS A 391 -11.55 -23.51 1.70
CA LYS A 391 -10.85 -22.78 2.75
C LYS A 391 -9.57 -22.22 2.15
N TYR A 392 -9.46 -20.90 2.00
CA TYR A 392 -8.22 -20.27 1.54
C TYR A 392 -7.40 -19.89 2.76
N LEU A 393 -6.12 -20.27 2.75
CA LEU A 393 -5.22 -20.10 3.88
C LEU A 393 -4.30 -18.90 3.62
N PHE A 394 -4.19 -18.03 4.61
CA PHE A 394 -3.36 -16.84 4.61
C PHE A 394 -2.36 -16.91 5.77
N PRO A 395 -1.12 -16.46 5.56
CA PRO A 395 -0.24 -16.13 6.68
C PRO A 395 -0.90 -15.13 7.63
N LYS A 396 -0.43 -15.10 8.88
CA LYS A 396 -0.84 -14.04 9.81
C LYS A 396 -0.48 -12.68 9.23
N PHE A 397 -1.42 -11.75 9.31
CA PHE A 397 -1.23 -10.36 8.92
C PHE A 397 -1.86 -9.41 9.94
N THR A 398 -1.37 -8.19 9.96
CA THR A 398 -1.97 -7.06 10.68
C THR A 398 -2.55 -6.05 9.68
N LEU A 399 -3.24 -5.03 10.16
CA LEU A 399 -3.83 -4.00 9.28
C LEU A 399 -3.04 -2.70 9.37
N CYS A 400 -2.76 -2.14 8.20
CA CYS A 400 -2.08 -0.87 8.00
C CYS A 400 -3.01 0.07 7.24
N TRP A 401 -2.91 1.38 7.47
CA TRP A 401 -3.56 2.37 6.62
C TRP A 401 -2.84 2.50 5.28
N THR A 402 -3.58 2.83 4.24
CA THR A 402 -3.08 3.30 2.95
C THR A 402 -4.02 4.35 2.38
N GLU A 403 -3.56 5.04 1.33
CA GLU A 403 -4.44 5.73 0.41
C GLU A 403 -4.79 4.83 -0.78
N PHE A 404 -6.07 4.78 -1.15
CA PHE A 404 -6.52 4.16 -2.38
C PHE A 404 -7.71 4.94 -2.94
N VAL A 405 -7.65 5.33 -4.21
CA VAL A 405 -8.68 6.13 -4.90
C VAL A 405 -9.20 7.31 -4.07
N ASP A 406 -8.29 8.10 -3.49
CA ASP A 406 -8.55 9.26 -2.61
C ASP A 406 -9.23 8.93 -1.27
N MET A 407 -9.08 7.71 -0.77
CA MET A 407 -9.64 7.28 0.52
C MET A 407 -8.56 6.75 1.45
N LYS A 408 -8.65 7.09 2.75
CA LYS A 408 -7.92 6.39 3.82
C LYS A 408 -8.60 5.06 4.11
N ILE A 409 -7.93 3.94 3.85
CA ILE A 409 -8.49 2.59 3.99
C ILE A 409 -7.43 1.59 4.46
N HIS A 410 -7.84 0.49 5.08
CA HIS A 410 -6.91 -0.54 5.50
C HIS A 410 -6.51 -1.50 4.39
N VAL A 411 -5.31 -2.04 4.54
CA VAL A 411 -4.73 -3.15 3.78
C VAL A 411 -3.96 -4.07 4.75
N PRO A 412 -3.72 -5.34 4.39
CA PRO A 412 -2.82 -6.20 5.15
C PRO A 412 -1.40 -5.63 5.16
N CYS A 413 -0.80 -5.44 6.33
CA CYS A 413 0.57 -4.93 6.47
C CYS A 413 1.59 -5.86 5.78
N GLU A 414 1.42 -7.16 5.95
CA GLU A 414 2.13 -8.25 5.28
C GLU A 414 1.53 -8.47 3.87
N THR A 415 1.52 -7.38 3.08
CA THR A 415 0.81 -7.31 1.81
C THR A 415 1.28 -8.36 0.79
N VAL A 416 2.59 -8.59 0.71
CA VAL A 416 3.17 -9.51 -0.29
C VAL A 416 2.69 -10.93 -0.01
N GLU A 417 2.83 -11.35 1.24
CA GLU A 417 2.44 -12.67 1.72
C GLU A 417 0.92 -12.90 1.54
N TYR A 418 0.12 -11.86 1.81
CA TYR A 418 -1.33 -11.89 1.58
C TYR A 418 -1.69 -12.04 0.09
N ILE A 419 -1.03 -11.30 -0.79
CA ILE A 419 -1.27 -11.36 -2.24
C ILE A 419 -0.78 -12.69 -2.81
N GLU A 420 0.37 -13.19 -2.38
CA GLU A 420 0.89 -14.48 -2.81
C GLU A 420 0.03 -15.65 -2.33
N ALA A 421 -0.61 -15.54 -1.16
CA ALA A 421 -1.58 -16.53 -0.71
C ALA A 421 -2.83 -16.57 -1.61
N ASN A 422 -3.27 -15.43 -2.14
CA ASN A 422 -4.39 -15.34 -3.08
C ASN A 422 -4.03 -15.82 -4.49
N TYR A 423 -2.86 -15.41 -5.01
CA TYR A 423 -2.56 -15.49 -6.44
C TYR A 423 -1.34 -16.38 -6.79
N GLY A 424 -0.61 -16.87 -5.79
CA GLY A 424 0.65 -17.58 -5.95
C GLY A 424 1.86 -16.64 -6.15
N PRO A 425 3.09 -17.14 -5.97
CA PRO A 425 4.30 -16.33 -6.08
C PRO A 425 4.54 -15.90 -7.54
N TYR A 426 4.88 -14.64 -7.76
CA TYR A 426 5.23 -14.02 -9.06
C TYR A 426 4.13 -14.00 -10.15
N ILE A 427 3.03 -14.73 -10.01
CA ILE A 427 1.93 -14.80 -11.00
C ILE A 427 1.23 -13.44 -11.13
N TRP A 428 1.00 -12.76 -10.01
CA TRP A 428 0.30 -11.47 -9.96
C TRP A 428 1.06 -10.31 -10.61
N ILE A 429 2.40 -10.42 -10.76
CA ILE A 429 3.27 -9.39 -11.38
C ILE A 429 3.07 -9.35 -12.90
N GLN A 430 2.91 -10.51 -13.55
CA GLN A 430 2.82 -10.62 -15.02
C GLN A 430 1.39 -10.80 -15.54
N CYS A 431 0.42 -11.03 -14.66
CA CYS A 431 -0.97 -11.25 -15.03
C CYS A 431 -1.70 -9.96 -15.43
N ARG A 432 -1.48 -9.55 -16.68
CA ARG A 432 -2.50 -8.88 -17.51
C ARG A 432 -3.20 -9.84 -18.48
N ILE A 433 -2.77 -11.11 -18.54
CA ILE A 433 -2.97 -11.98 -19.70
C ILE A 433 -4.15 -12.95 -19.53
N ILE A 434 -4.94 -12.83 -18.47
CA ILE A 434 -6.08 -13.71 -18.28
C ILE A 434 -7.24 -12.96 -17.61
N PRO A 435 -8.47 -12.97 -18.17
CA PRO A 435 -9.66 -12.49 -17.46
C PRO A 435 -9.70 -13.15 -16.08
N GLU A 436 -10.16 -12.47 -15.03
CA GLU A 436 -10.20 -12.97 -13.63
C GLU A 436 -10.55 -14.46 -13.51
N ILE A 437 -11.42 -14.96 -14.38
CA ILE A 437 -11.86 -16.35 -14.49
C ILE A 437 -10.72 -17.35 -14.80
N GLN A 438 -9.72 -17.04 -15.63
CA GLN A 438 -8.63 -18.00 -15.92
C GLN A 438 -7.31 -17.80 -15.14
N CYS A 439 -7.14 -16.73 -14.36
CA CYS A 439 -6.14 -16.76 -13.28
C CYS A 439 -6.63 -17.74 -12.18
N TRP A 440 -7.94 -17.71 -11.91
CA TRP A 440 -8.66 -18.75 -11.16
C TRP A 440 -8.60 -20.15 -11.80
N LEU A 441 -8.69 -20.30 -13.13
CA LEU A 441 -8.51 -21.61 -13.79
C LEU A 441 -7.06 -22.09 -13.87
N LEU A 442 -6.03 -21.23 -13.86
CA LEU A 442 -4.65 -21.69 -13.71
C LEU A 442 -4.38 -22.19 -12.27
N LEU A 443 -5.10 -21.65 -11.28
CA LEU A 443 -5.14 -22.16 -9.90
C LEU A 443 -5.97 -23.45 -9.73
N LYS A 444 -6.77 -23.87 -10.73
CA LYS A 444 -7.44 -25.19 -10.73
C LYS A 444 -6.48 -26.38 -10.83
N CYS A 445 -5.17 -26.18 -11.02
CA CYS A 445 -4.16 -27.24 -10.94
C CYS A 445 -3.72 -27.60 -9.50
N ARG A 446 -4.49 -27.25 -8.46
CA ARG A 446 -4.18 -27.64 -7.07
C ARG A 446 -5.32 -28.37 -6.35
N MET A 447 -6.17 -29.09 -7.07
CA MET A 447 -7.18 -29.96 -6.44
C MET A 447 -7.32 -31.26 -7.23
N SER A 448 -6.39 -32.18 -7.00
CA SER A 448 -6.59 -33.60 -7.30
C SER A 448 -7.10 -34.28 -6.03
N ASP A 449 -8.31 -34.82 -6.16
CA ASP A 449 -8.95 -35.88 -5.38
C ASP A 449 -9.10 -35.77 -3.86
N GLY A 450 -10.35 -35.98 -3.46
CA GLY A 450 -10.75 -36.19 -2.08
C GLY A 450 -9.98 -37.37 -1.48
N ARG A 451 -9.09 -37.05 -0.55
CA ARG A 451 -8.95 -37.62 0.80
C ARG A 451 -7.68 -37.05 1.43
N LEU A 452 -7.82 -36.60 2.68
CA LEU A 452 -6.81 -36.00 3.56
C LEU A 452 -6.31 -34.58 3.25
N TRP A 453 -6.56 -33.72 4.24
CA TRP A 453 -5.85 -32.51 4.60
C TRP A 453 -4.37 -32.53 4.20
N GLN A 454 -3.93 -31.59 3.36
CA GLN A 454 -2.51 -31.28 3.17
C GLN A 454 -2.26 -29.78 3.30
N SER A 455 -1.35 -29.45 4.21
CA SER A 455 -0.85 -28.10 4.47
C SER A 455 -0.09 -27.54 3.26
N SER A 456 -0.15 -26.21 3.10
CA SER A 456 0.52 -25.45 2.04
C SER A 456 2.06 -25.52 2.07
N LYS A 457 2.69 -26.05 3.13
CA LYS A 457 4.14 -26.16 3.26
C LYS A 457 4.77 -27.27 2.39
N ALA A 458 4.07 -28.37 2.12
CA ALA A 458 4.64 -29.50 1.38
C ALA A 458 4.66 -29.32 -0.15
N LEU A 459 3.90 -28.36 -0.69
CA LEU A 459 3.76 -28.13 -2.14
C LEU A 459 4.68 -27.02 -2.70
N SER A 460 5.39 -26.30 -1.83
CA SER A 460 6.38 -25.27 -2.25
C SER A 460 7.65 -25.91 -2.85
N LEU A 461 8.07 -27.07 -2.36
CA LEU A 461 9.32 -27.72 -2.78
C LEU A 461 9.22 -28.55 -4.07
N SER A 462 8.04 -29.03 -4.46
CA SER A 462 7.89 -29.86 -5.67
C SER A 462 7.71 -29.05 -6.96
N CYS A 463 7.28 -27.78 -6.87
CA CYS A 463 7.04 -26.92 -8.03
C CYS A 463 8.33 -26.27 -8.60
N LEU A 464 9.40 -26.20 -7.79
CA LEU A 464 10.70 -25.65 -8.21
C LEU A 464 11.50 -26.55 -9.16
N ARG A 465 11.04 -27.77 -9.48
CA ARG A 465 11.80 -28.74 -10.29
C ARG A 465 11.47 -28.81 -11.78
N ASN A 466 10.43 -28.13 -12.30
CA ASN A 466 10.08 -28.30 -13.72
C ASN A 466 9.91 -26.97 -14.50
N SER A 467 11.04 -26.32 -14.73
CA SER A 467 11.21 -25.06 -15.50
C SER A 467 10.74 -25.13 -16.97
N ASN A 468 10.61 -26.33 -17.55
CA ASN A 468 10.31 -26.52 -18.97
C ASN A 468 8.81 -26.40 -19.31
N MET A 469 7.90 -26.73 -18.38
CA MET A 469 6.46 -26.66 -18.62
C MET A 469 5.95 -25.21 -18.58
N THR A 470 6.41 -24.43 -17.59
CA THR A 470 6.10 -22.99 -17.44
C THR A 470 6.57 -22.20 -18.66
N ARG A 471 7.74 -22.53 -19.23
CA ARG A 471 8.30 -21.88 -20.41
C ARG A 471 7.47 -22.13 -21.68
N LYS A 472 7.03 -23.37 -21.90
CA LYS A 472 6.19 -23.75 -23.06
C LYS A 472 4.81 -23.09 -23.02
N ILE A 473 4.15 -23.06 -21.86
CA ILE A 473 2.84 -22.41 -21.70
C ILE A 473 2.95 -20.88 -21.89
N PHE A 474 4.02 -20.28 -21.38
CA PHE A 474 4.30 -18.85 -21.54
C PHE A 474 4.56 -18.48 -23.01
N THR A 475 5.30 -19.32 -23.74
CA THR A 475 5.62 -19.09 -25.16
C THR A 475 4.37 -19.22 -26.04
N ASN A 476 3.53 -20.23 -25.77
CA ASN A 476 2.28 -20.46 -26.51
C ASN A 476 1.19 -19.40 -26.25
N THR A 477 1.21 -18.77 -25.06
CA THR A 477 0.25 -17.72 -24.70
C THR A 477 0.68 -16.37 -25.24
N ARG A 478 1.98 -16.06 -25.16
CA ARG A 478 2.57 -14.87 -25.79
C ARG A 478 2.34 -14.86 -27.30
N GLU A 479 2.49 -16.00 -27.96
CA GLU A 479 2.25 -16.10 -29.40
C GLU A 479 0.76 -15.95 -29.75
N ARG A 480 -0.15 -16.52 -28.96
CA ARG A 480 -1.60 -16.30 -29.14
C ARG A 480 -2.01 -14.83 -29.00
N TRP A 481 -1.43 -14.10 -28.04
CA TRP A 481 -1.72 -12.67 -27.85
C TRP A 481 -1.10 -11.80 -28.95
N ARG A 482 0.13 -12.13 -29.40
CA ARG A 482 0.74 -11.50 -30.59
C ARG A 482 -0.18 -11.65 -31.81
N GLN A 483 -0.73 -12.84 -32.02
CA GLN A 483 -1.68 -13.09 -33.11
C GLN A 483 -2.99 -12.32 -32.92
N GLN A 484 -3.53 -12.23 -31.70
CA GLN A 484 -4.75 -11.45 -31.43
C GLN A 484 -4.58 -9.94 -31.67
N ASN A 485 -3.47 -9.34 -31.23
CA ASN A 485 -3.20 -7.93 -31.52
C ASN A 485 -3.03 -7.66 -33.01
N VAL A 486 -2.26 -8.51 -33.69
CA VAL A 486 -2.12 -8.43 -35.14
C VAL A 486 -3.49 -8.55 -35.81
N ASN A 487 -4.33 -9.51 -35.40
CA ASN A 487 -5.67 -9.69 -35.95
C ASN A 487 -6.60 -8.49 -35.71
N SER A 488 -6.53 -7.86 -34.53
CA SER A 488 -7.27 -6.65 -34.18
C SER A 488 -6.84 -5.45 -35.03
N ALA A 489 -5.53 -5.25 -35.22
CA ALA A 489 -4.99 -4.22 -36.11
C ALA A 489 -5.46 -4.42 -37.56
N PHE A 490 -5.45 -5.67 -38.06
CA PHE A 490 -6.01 -6.01 -39.37
C PHE A 490 -7.51 -5.76 -39.47
N ALA A 491 -8.28 -5.99 -38.39
CA ALA A 491 -9.71 -5.68 -38.37
C ALA A 491 -9.98 -4.17 -38.46
N LYS A 492 -9.19 -3.35 -37.76
CA LYS A 492 -9.27 -1.87 -37.87
C LYS A 492 -8.89 -1.39 -39.27
N LEU A 493 -7.80 -1.92 -39.83
CA LEU A 493 -7.32 -1.55 -41.16
C LEU A 493 -8.36 -1.88 -42.24
N ARG A 494 -9.04 -3.03 -42.16
CA ARG A 494 -10.11 -3.40 -43.12
C ARG A 494 -11.28 -2.42 -43.12
N LYS A 495 -11.61 -1.78 -41.99
CA LYS A 495 -12.68 -0.77 -41.92
C LYS A 495 -12.34 0.52 -42.67
N LEU A 496 -11.05 0.79 -42.91
CA LEU A 496 -10.56 2.01 -43.56
C LEU A 496 -10.31 1.82 -45.05
N ILE A 497 -10.27 0.57 -45.53
CA ILE A 497 -10.00 0.28 -46.93
C ILE A 497 -11.31 0.14 -47.70
N PRO A 498 -11.51 0.91 -48.78
CA PRO A 498 -12.71 0.79 -49.60
C PRO A 498 -12.73 -0.58 -50.33
N THR A 499 -13.85 -1.29 -50.22
CA THR A 499 -14.08 -2.60 -50.87
C THR A 499 -15.48 -2.68 -51.45
N HIS A 500 -15.66 -3.48 -52.51
CA HIS A 500 -16.97 -3.82 -53.07
C HIS A 500 -17.09 -5.35 -53.21
N PRO A 501 -18.11 -6.00 -52.63
CA PRO A 501 -19.07 -5.45 -51.67
C PRO A 501 -18.39 -5.05 -50.33
N PRO A 502 -19.00 -4.17 -49.51
CA PRO A 502 -18.41 -3.66 -48.26
C PRO A 502 -18.04 -4.74 -47.24
N ASP A 503 -18.73 -5.88 -47.29
CA ASP A 503 -18.54 -7.01 -46.38
C ASP A 503 -17.53 -8.06 -46.90
N LYS A 504 -16.75 -7.72 -47.94
CA LYS A 504 -15.76 -8.65 -48.49
C LYS A 504 -14.69 -8.98 -47.44
N LYS A 505 -14.61 -10.27 -47.06
CA LYS A 505 -13.59 -10.77 -46.14
C LYS A 505 -12.22 -10.82 -46.82
N LEU A 506 -11.41 -9.77 -46.64
CA LEU A 506 -10.03 -9.71 -47.14
C LEU A 506 -9.07 -10.53 -46.28
N SER A 507 -8.17 -11.28 -46.91
CA SER A 507 -7.01 -11.88 -46.22
C SER A 507 -6.04 -10.79 -45.71
N LYS A 508 -5.11 -11.15 -44.82
CA LYS A 508 -4.10 -10.21 -44.29
C LYS A 508 -3.24 -9.61 -45.43
N ASN A 509 -2.82 -10.43 -46.38
CA ASN A 509 -1.98 -9.97 -47.49
C ASN A 509 -2.75 -9.04 -48.44
N GLU A 510 -4.00 -9.38 -48.79
CA GLU A 510 -4.86 -8.53 -49.61
C GLU A 510 -5.15 -7.20 -48.91
N THR A 511 -5.40 -7.22 -47.60
CA THR A 511 -5.61 -6.01 -46.79
C THR A 511 -4.40 -5.07 -46.88
N LEU A 512 -3.16 -5.60 -46.75
CA LEU A 512 -1.96 -4.77 -46.87
C LEU A 512 -1.77 -4.21 -48.28
N ARG A 513 -1.93 -5.05 -49.31
CA ARG A 513 -1.78 -4.63 -50.71
C ARG A 513 -2.81 -3.56 -51.10
N LEU A 514 -4.05 -3.71 -50.64
CA LEU A 514 -5.12 -2.77 -50.92
C LEU A 514 -4.93 -1.46 -50.13
N ALA A 515 -4.45 -1.53 -48.89
CA ALA A 515 -4.06 -0.35 -48.11
C ALA A 515 -2.97 0.47 -48.82
N MET A 516 -1.90 -0.18 -49.28
CA MET A 516 -0.80 0.50 -50.00
C MET A 516 -1.30 1.17 -51.29
N ARG A 517 -2.14 0.46 -52.07
CA ARG A 517 -2.77 1.04 -53.27
C ARG A 517 -3.66 2.22 -52.94
N TYR A 518 -4.45 2.11 -51.86
CA TYR A 518 -5.36 3.17 -51.44
C TYR A 518 -4.60 4.41 -50.94
N ILE A 519 -3.51 4.23 -50.17
CA ILE A 519 -2.63 5.33 -49.77
C ILE A 519 -2.03 6.02 -51.00
N ASN A 520 -1.49 5.27 -51.96
CA ASN A 520 -0.94 5.85 -53.19
C ASN A 520 -2.00 6.59 -54.03
N PHE A 521 -3.22 6.06 -54.08
CA PHE A 521 -4.34 6.72 -54.72
C PHE A 521 -4.70 8.04 -54.03
N LEU A 522 -4.83 8.04 -52.69
CA LEU A 522 -5.11 9.26 -51.92
C LEU A 522 -4.00 10.31 -52.09
N VAL A 523 -2.74 9.89 -52.06
CA VAL A 523 -1.58 10.77 -52.32
C VAL A 523 -1.65 11.39 -53.72
N LYS A 524 -2.04 10.62 -54.74
CA LYS A 524 -2.22 11.12 -56.10
C LYS A 524 -3.37 12.11 -56.20
N VAL A 525 -4.52 11.82 -55.60
CA VAL A 525 -5.68 12.73 -55.58
C VAL A 525 -5.35 14.04 -54.88
N LEU A 526 -4.64 13.99 -53.75
CA LEU A 526 -4.19 15.19 -53.02
C LEU A 526 -3.15 15.98 -53.84
N GLY A 527 -2.23 15.30 -54.53
CA GLY A 527 -1.27 15.93 -55.44
C GLY A 527 -1.93 16.62 -56.64
N GLU A 528 -2.95 15.99 -57.23
CA GLU A 528 -3.72 16.55 -58.36
C GLU A 528 -4.59 17.75 -57.93
N GLN A 529 -5.13 17.76 -56.71
CA GLN A 529 -5.82 18.93 -56.15
C GLN A 529 -4.88 20.12 -55.92
N THR A 530 -3.62 19.85 -55.57
CA THR A 530 -2.59 20.89 -55.36
C THR A 530 -2.16 21.51 -56.70
N LEU A 531 -2.17 20.73 -57.79
CA LEU A 531 -1.86 21.20 -59.15
C LEU A 531 -2.98 22.03 -59.81
N GLN A 532 -4.23 21.88 -59.37
CA GLN A 532 -5.35 22.70 -59.87
C GLN A 532 -5.49 24.05 -59.14
N GLN A 533 -4.93 24.21 -57.94
CA GLN A 533 -4.99 25.47 -57.18
C GLN A 533 -3.73 26.33 -57.26
N ALA A 534 -2.59 25.80 -57.70
CA ALA A 534 -1.37 26.57 -57.91
C ALA A 534 -0.77 26.24 -59.29
N GLY A 535 -1.05 27.08 -60.28
CA GLY A 535 -0.46 26.98 -61.62
C GLY A 535 1.04 27.32 -61.64
N VAL A 536 1.88 26.49 -61.02
CA VAL A 536 3.34 26.59 -61.07
C VAL A 536 3.96 25.20 -61.05
N ALA A 537 4.78 24.91 -62.07
CA ALA A 537 5.60 23.70 -62.12
C ALA A 537 6.76 23.80 -61.13
N ALA A 538 6.92 22.79 -60.26
CA ALA A 538 8.18 22.55 -59.56
C ALA A 538 8.46 21.04 -59.50
N GLN A 539 9.57 20.64 -60.13
CA GLN A 539 10.16 19.32 -60.02
C GLN A 539 10.75 19.14 -58.61
N GLY A 540 10.33 18.09 -57.91
CA GLY A 540 10.88 17.70 -56.62
C GLY A 540 10.56 16.24 -56.30
N ASN A 541 11.50 15.35 -56.63
CA ASN A 541 11.46 13.92 -56.31
C ASN A 541 11.43 13.69 -54.78
N ILE A 542 10.42 12.97 -54.27
CA ILE A 542 10.49 12.28 -52.97
C ILE A 542 10.49 10.76 -53.24
N LEU A 543 11.62 10.27 -53.75
CA LEU A 543 11.96 8.84 -53.81
C LEU A 543 13.17 8.56 -52.91
N GLY A 544 13.06 8.91 -51.63
CA GLY A 544 14.18 8.87 -50.68
C GLY A 544 13.97 8.04 -49.41
N LEU A 545 12.97 7.16 -49.30
CA LEU A 545 12.69 6.46 -48.04
C LEU A 545 12.68 4.92 -48.05
N PHE A 546 13.02 4.25 -49.16
CA PHE A 546 13.22 2.80 -49.15
C PHE A 546 14.36 2.36 -50.09
N PRO A 547 15.38 1.63 -49.61
CA PRO A 547 16.38 1.03 -50.50
C PRO A 547 15.72 -0.10 -51.30
N GLN A 548 15.91 -0.08 -52.62
CA GLN A 548 15.51 -1.18 -53.50
C GLN A 548 16.47 -2.36 -53.37
N GLY A 549 15.92 -3.56 -53.16
CA GLY A 549 16.59 -4.84 -53.35
C GLY A 549 15.91 -5.63 -54.48
N SER A 550 16.58 -5.65 -55.63
CA SER A 550 16.60 -6.65 -56.72
C SER A 550 15.33 -7.40 -57.12
N TYR A 551 14.78 -7.00 -58.28
CA TYR A 551 13.94 -7.83 -59.16
C TYR A 551 14.81 -8.80 -59.97
N VAL A 552 14.38 -10.06 -60.12
CA VAL A 552 14.77 -10.96 -61.23
C VAL A 552 13.50 -11.73 -61.67
N PRO A 553 13.25 -11.92 -62.98
CA PRO A 553 11.91 -12.02 -63.55
C PRO A 553 11.37 -13.45 -63.71
N ASP A 554 10.05 -13.49 -63.88
CA ASP A 554 9.17 -14.63 -64.13
C ASP A 554 9.52 -15.38 -65.43
N ARG A 555 9.56 -16.73 -65.36
CA ARG A 555 9.53 -17.62 -66.53
C ARG A 555 8.74 -18.88 -66.18
N THR A 556 7.80 -19.17 -67.06
CA THR A 556 6.72 -20.16 -67.01
C THR A 556 7.15 -21.62 -67.26
N LEU A 557 6.38 -22.53 -66.63
CA LEU A 557 5.95 -23.89 -67.04
C LEU A 557 6.88 -25.12 -66.89
N LEU A 558 6.19 -26.25 -66.62
CA LEU A 558 6.59 -27.65 -66.39
C LEU A 558 7.11 -27.92 -64.96
N GLY A 559 6.59 -28.84 -64.16
CA GLY A 559 5.69 -29.99 -64.37
C GLY A 559 6.10 -31.01 -63.29
N ASP A 560 5.12 -31.53 -62.55
CA ASP A 560 5.12 -32.72 -61.68
C ASP A 560 6.34 -33.03 -60.78
N TYR A 561 6.09 -33.23 -59.48
CA TYR A 561 6.32 -34.51 -58.79
C TYR A 561 6.01 -34.39 -57.29
N GLN A 562 5.30 -35.42 -56.80
CA GLN A 562 4.76 -35.59 -55.45
C GLN A 562 5.80 -35.95 -54.38
N VAL A 563 5.52 -35.46 -53.16
CA VAL A 563 5.53 -36.08 -51.80
C VAL A 563 6.38 -37.36 -51.56
N PRO A 564 7.17 -37.40 -50.46
CA PRO A 564 6.83 -38.25 -49.28
C PRO A 564 7.07 -37.50 -47.94
N SER A 565 6.13 -37.43 -46.97
CA SER A 565 5.70 -38.41 -45.96
C SER A 565 6.80 -39.08 -45.11
N LEU A 566 6.79 -38.73 -43.81
CA LEU A 566 7.01 -39.52 -42.58
C LEU A 566 7.80 -40.84 -42.67
N ASP A 567 8.83 -41.02 -41.82
CA ASP A 567 8.65 -41.77 -40.56
C ASP A 567 9.87 -41.70 -39.60
N PRO A 568 9.70 -42.10 -38.31
CA PRO A 568 10.65 -41.98 -37.19
C PRO A 568 11.41 -43.28 -36.91
N SER A 569 12.51 -43.21 -36.16
CA SER A 569 12.96 -44.19 -35.12
C SER A 569 14.49 -44.18 -34.89
N HIS A 570 14.87 -44.75 -33.74
CA HIS A 570 16.21 -45.05 -33.19
C HIS A 570 16.81 -43.92 -32.33
N SER A 571 16.80 -43.98 -30.99
CA SER A 571 17.19 -45.02 -30.02
C SER A 571 18.69 -45.33 -30.02
N ILE A 572 19.34 -44.87 -28.94
CA ILE A 572 20.44 -45.47 -28.16
C ILE A 572 21.83 -45.49 -28.82
N ALA A 573 22.73 -44.69 -28.24
CA ALA A 573 23.93 -45.16 -27.54
C ALA A 573 24.27 -44.18 -26.42
#